data_AF-A0A528D6L6-F1
#
_entry.id   AF-A0A528D6L6-F1
#
_cell.length_a   1.000
_cell.length_b   1.000
_cell.length_c   1.000
_cell.angle_alpha   90.00
_cell.angle_beta   90.00
_cell.angle_gamma   90.00
#
_symmetry.space_group_name_H-M   'P 1'
#
loop_
_entity.id
_entity.type
_entity.pdbx_description
1 polymer ?
#
loop_
_entity_poly.entity_id
_entity_poly.type
_entity_poly.pdbx_seq_one_letter_code
_entity_poly.pdbx_strand_id
1 'polypeptide(L)' 'AAVFHIEGVEAIDPELAMLDVLHTAGLRSLGIVWSRPNAFGNGVPFRFPSSPDTGPGLTDAGKALVKACNQLRIM' A
#
# COMPACT_ATOMS: atom_id res chain seq x y z
N ALA A 1 -15.49 6.53 -15.98
CA ALA A 1 -15.96 5.91 -14.73
C ALA A 1 -14.99 6.29 -13.61
N ALA A 2 -15.45 6.33 -12.36
CA ALA A 2 -14.59 6.53 -11.19
C ALA A 2 -14.09 5.17 -10.66
N VAL A 3 -12.88 5.14 -10.11
CA VAL A 3 -12.28 3.96 -9.49
C VAL A 3 -11.95 4.30 -8.04
N PHE A 4 -12.36 3.45 -7.10
CA PHE A 4 -12.04 3.64 -5.69
C PHE A 4 -10.57 3.26 -5.45
N HIS A 5 -9.78 4.26 -5.05
CA HIS A 5 -8.36 4.18 -4.72
C HIS A 5 -8.08 4.68 -3.29
N ILE A 6 -7.11 4.08 -2.61
CA ILE A 6 -6.53 4.57 -1.35
C ILE A 6 -5.03 4.82 -1.51
N GLU A 7 -4.55 5.96 -1.02
CA GLU A 7 -3.15 6.36 -1.07
C GLU A 7 -2.54 6.26 0.34
N GLY A 8 -1.68 5.25 0.55
CA GLY A 8 -1.23 4.85 1.88
C GLY A 8 -2.25 3.92 2.55
N VAL A 9 -1.78 2.74 2.98
CA VAL A 9 -2.64 1.69 3.52
C VAL A 9 -2.66 1.63 5.05
N GLU A 10 -2.55 2.77 5.74
CA GLU A 10 -2.62 2.82 7.21
C GLU A 10 -3.95 2.31 7.79
N ALA A 11 -5.01 2.26 6.99
CA ALA A 11 -6.29 1.68 7.38
C ALA A 11 -6.33 0.15 7.31
N ILE A 12 -5.31 -0.50 6.73
CA ILE A 12 -5.22 -1.95 6.59
C ILE A 12 -4.31 -2.50 7.69
N ASP A 13 -4.81 -3.48 8.43
CA ASP A 13 -4.06 -4.23 9.43
C ASP A 13 -3.05 -5.20 8.77
N PRO A 14 -1.90 -5.53 9.40
CA PRO A 14 -0.92 -6.47 8.86
C PRO A 14 -1.47 -7.87 8.56
N GLU A 15 -2.55 -8.28 9.24
CA GLU A 15 -3.29 -9.53 9.02
C GLU A 15 -4.23 -9.47 7.80
N LEU A 16 -4.38 -8.27 7.20
CA LEU A 16 -5.13 -7.98 5.98
C LEU A 16 -6.65 -8.16 6.09
N ALA A 17 -7.22 -8.23 7.29
CA ALA A 17 -8.66 -8.39 7.47
C ALA A 17 -9.44 -7.22 6.85
N MET A 18 -8.92 -5.99 6.96
CA MET A 18 -9.56 -4.82 6.39
C MET A 18 -9.42 -4.74 4.86
N LEU A 19 -8.44 -5.42 4.26
CA LEU A 19 -8.29 -5.48 2.80
C LEU A 19 -9.52 -6.14 2.16
N ASP A 20 -9.99 -7.25 2.74
CA ASP A 20 -11.17 -7.97 2.25
C ASP A 20 -12.45 -7.14 2.37
N VAL A 21 -12.58 -6.42 3.49
CA VAL A 21 -13.70 -5.49 3.73
C VAL A 21 -13.71 -4.38 2.68
N LEU A 22 -12.56 -3.72 2.45
CA LEU A 22 -12.43 -2.64 1.47
C LEU A 22 -12.63 -3.12 0.04
N HIS A 23 -12.08 -4.29 -0.31
CA HIS A 23 -12.27 -4.90 -1.62
C HIS A 23 -13.75 -5.19 -1.90
N THR A 24 -14.47 -5.73 -0.91
CA THR A 24 -15.92 -5.96 -0.97
C THR A 24 -16.69 -4.64 -1.12
N ALA A 25 -16.25 -3.59 -0.42
CA ALA A 25 -16.80 -2.23 -0.54
C ALA A 25 -16.47 -1.52 -1.87
N GLY A 26 -15.68 -2.15 -2.75
CA GLY A 26 -15.43 -1.67 -4.11
C GLY A 26 -14.03 -1.12 -4.37
N LEU A 27 -13.08 -1.27 -3.44
CA LEU A 27 -11.69 -0.87 -3.66
C LEU A 27 -11.08 -1.65 -4.83
N ARG A 28 -10.47 -0.96 -5.79
CA ARG A 28 -9.82 -1.59 -6.96
C ARG A 28 -8.40 -1.10 -7.20
N SER A 29 -7.92 -0.12 -6.43
CA SER A 29 -6.53 0.26 -6.45
C SER A 29 -6.02 0.73 -5.08
N LEU A 30 -4.75 0.50 -4.78
CA LEU A 30 -4.09 1.06 -3.60
C LEU A 30 -2.62 1.44 -3.84
N GLY A 31 -2.17 2.50 -3.19
CA GLY A 31 -0.75 2.80 -2.99
C GLY A 31 -0.32 2.27 -1.63
N ILE A 32 0.66 1.36 -1.59
CA ILE A 32 1.13 0.73 -0.35
C ILE A 32 1.57 1.77 0.68
N VAL A 33 2.25 2.82 0.23
CA VAL A 33 2.72 3.92 1.07
C VAL A 33 2.43 5.26 0.40
N TRP A 34 2.11 6.25 1.22
CA TRP A 34 2.38 7.64 0.88
C TRP A 34 3.85 7.97 1.22
N SER A 35 4.29 9.23 1.15
CA SER A 35 5.58 9.72 1.67
C SER A 35 5.71 9.67 3.21
N ARG A 36 5.25 8.58 3.82
CA ARG A 36 5.29 8.28 5.26
C ARG A 36 5.45 6.76 5.45
N PRO A 37 6.27 6.31 6.42
CA PRO A 37 6.36 4.89 6.73
C PRO A 37 5.06 4.35 7.33
N ASN A 38 4.74 3.10 7.03
CA ASN A 38 3.67 2.35 7.67
C ASN A 38 4.10 0.89 7.90
N ALA A 39 3.19 0.02 8.34
CA ALA A 39 3.49 -1.39 8.63
C ALA A 39 4.00 -2.19 7.41
N PHE A 40 3.74 -1.71 6.19
CA PHE A 40 4.00 -2.43 4.94
C PHE A 40 5.26 -1.97 4.21
N GLY A 41 5.74 -0.75 4.47
CA GLY A 41 6.95 -0.24 3.82
C GLY A 41 7.25 1.23 4.13
N ASN A 42 8.15 1.81 3.32
CA ASN A 42 8.63 3.18 3.47
C ASN A 42 8.45 3.96 2.17
N GLY A 43 7.73 5.08 2.24
CA GLY A 43 7.69 6.05 1.14
C GLY A 43 8.90 6.97 1.12
N VAL A 44 9.12 7.61 -0.02
CA VAL A 44 10.22 8.58 -0.20
C VAL A 44 9.89 9.94 0.44
N PRO A 45 10.86 10.65 1.03
CA PRO A 45 10.64 11.98 1.58
C PRO A 45 10.55 13.04 0.46
N PHE A 46 9.91 14.17 0.75
CA PHE A 46 9.97 15.35 -0.12
C PHE A 46 11.35 16.00 -0.06
N ARG A 47 12.23 15.71 -1.03
CA ARG A 47 13.60 16.24 -1.11
C ARG A 47 14.07 16.43 -2.56
N PHE A 48 14.77 17.53 -2.85
CA PHE A 48 15.33 17.81 -4.18
C PHE A 48 16.68 18.57 -4.10
N PRO A 49 17.71 18.20 -4.90
CA PRO A 49 17.82 16.95 -5.66
C PRO A 49 18.08 15.78 -4.71
N SER A 50 17.57 14.58 -5.04
CA SER A 50 17.80 13.38 -4.23
C SER A 50 17.64 12.13 -5.08
N SER A 51 18.39 11.08 -4.73
CA SER A 51 18.04 9.71 -5.14
C SER A 51 16.69 9.32 -4.53
N PRO A 52 15.87 8.49 -5.22
CA PRO A 52 14.68 7.86 -4.63
C PRO A 52 15.02 6.66 -3.73
N ASP A 53 16.26 6.17 -3.74
CA ASP A 53 16.73 5.12 -2.82
C ASP A 53 16.96 5.68 -1.41
N THR A 54 15.89 5.73 -0.60
CA THR A 54 15.89 6.41 0.70
C THR A 54 15.46 5.54 1.88
N GLY A 55 15.22 4.24 1.68
CA GLY A 55 14.69 3.39 2.74
C GLY A 55 14.74 1.89 2.42
N PRO A 56 14.40 1.03 3.39
CA PRO A 56 14.62 -0.42 3.30
C PRO A 56 13.60 -1.16 2.39
N GLY A 57 12.66 -0.45 1.74
CA GLY A 57 11.64 -1.04 0.89
C GLY A 57 10.46 -1.66 1.64
N LEU A 58 9.93 -2.78 1.13
CA LEU A 58 8.78 -3.50 1.67
C LEU A 58 9.16 -4.36 2.89
N THR A 59 8.29 -4.36 3.90
CA THR A 59 8.33 -5.33 5.00
C THR A 59 7.80 -6.70 4.53
N ASP A 60 7.86 -7.71 5.39
CA ASP A 60 7.24 -9.00 5.08
C ASP A 60 5.71 -8.91 4.99
N ALA A 61 5.09 -8.08 5.83
CA ALA A 61 3.67 -7.72 5.69
C ALA A 61 3.40 -7.02 4.34
N GLY A 62 4.28 -6.13 3.89
CA GLY A 62 4.19 -5.50 2.57
C GLY A 62 4.23 -6.50 1.42
N LYS A 63 5.13 -7.50 1.50
CA LYS A 63 5.17 -8.58 0.51
C LYS A 63 3.91 -9.45 0.54
N ALA A 64 3.32 -9.67 1.73
CA ALA A 64 2.05 -10.37 1.87
C ALA A 64 0.90 -9.58 1.26
N LEU A 65 0.84 -8.26 1.50
CA LEU A 65 -0.14 -7.36 0.88
C LEU A 65 -0.06 -7.41 -0.65
N VAL A 66 1.14 -7.34 -1.24
CA VAL A 66 1.32 -7.46 -2.70
C VAL A 66 0.75 -8.79 -3.23
N LYS A 67 1.00 -9.90 -2.55
CA LYS A 67 0.44 -11.21 -2.94
C LYS A 67 -1.09 -11.22 -2.86
N ALA A 68 -1.66 -10.64 -1.80
CA ALA A 68 -3.10 -10.54 -1.63
C ALA A 68 -3.75 -9.65 -2.71
N CYS A 69 -3.16 -8.48 -3.01
CA CYS A 69 -3.62 -7.62 -4.11
C CYS A 69 -3.62 -8.35 -5.45
N ASN A 70 -2.56 -9.12 -5.75
CA ASN A 70 -2.48 -9.92 -6.97
C ASN A 70 -3.60 -10.98 -7.05
N GLN A 71 -3.92 -11.63 -5.93
CA GLN A 71 -5.01 -12.62 -5.86
C GLN A 71 -6.39 -11.96 -6.05
N LEU A 72 -6.60 -10.80 -5.43
CA LEU A 72 -7.84 -10.03 -5.48
C LEU A 72 -7.98 -9.16 -6.74
N ARG A 73 -6.93 -9.07 -7.58
CA ARG A 73 -6.85 -8.20 -8.76
C ARG A 73 -7.03 -6.71 -8.42
N ILE A 74 -6.40 -6.27 -7.34
CA ILE A 74 -6.29 -4.85 -6.95
C ILE A 74 -5.02 -4.27 -7.59
N MET A 75 -5.13 -3.09 -8.18
CA MET A 75 -4.01 -2.34 -8.77
C MET A 75 -3.17 -1.61 -7.73
#